data_AF-A0A8H3URX3-F1
#
_entry.id   AF-A0A8H3URX3-F1
#
_cell.length_a   1.000
_cell.length_b   1.000
_cell.length_c   1.000
_cell.angle_alpha   90.00
_cell.angle_beta   90.00
_cell.angle_gamma   90.00
#
_symmetry.space_group_name_H-M   'P 1'
#
loop_
_entity.id
_entity.type
_entity.pdbx_description
1 polymer ?
#
loop_
_entity_poly.entity_id
_entity_poly.type
_entity_poly.pdbx_seq_one_letter_code
_entity_poly.pdbx_strand_id
1 'polypeptide(L)'
;LAKPFEPPKQNQPLRFRYTTYFGAQHPADKKVVVEFAPNDIPDLTDVQRMKMIKLAGVRYNPSTGLVKMASESMETQAQNKRYLGDLITKLIKESKDPKDTFEDIPVDFRHHKPKAFHKMPEGWKLTPERKRELEEKKRKVLEADTGKLVDGNAAITEALKRLGMAQLQQSRSAAAAGQGQRVPVMAGRAGRPAVRGKVGQPLPGRGTK
;
A
#
# COMPACT_ATOMS: atom_id res chain seq x y z
N LEU A 1 26.87 -6.82 35.56
CA LEU A 1 26.91 -8.27 35.27
C LEU A 1 26.05 -8.55 34.04
N ALA A 2 26.66 -8.72 32.87
CA ALA A 2 25.95 -9.11 31.65
C ALA A 2 25.88 -10.63 31.54
N LYS A 3 24.81 -11.15 30.95
CA LYS A 3 24.64 -12.59 30.66
C LYS A 3 24.46 -12.76 29.15
N PRO A 4 25.00 -13.83 28.54
CA PRO A 4 24.76 -14.13 27.13
C PRO A 4 23.29 -14.51 26.89
N PHE A 5 22.81 -14.30 25.66
CA PHE A 5 21.46 -14.69 25.27
C PHE A 5 21.40 -16.19 24.95
N GLU A 6 20.46 -16.89 25.58
CA GLU A 6 20.14 -18.28 25.27
C GLU A 6 18.75 -18.32 24.60
N PRO A 7 18.63 -18.94 23.41
CA PRO A 7 17.34 -19.04 22.74
C PRO A 7 16.37 -19.94 23.55
N PRO A 8 15.06 -19.67 23.47
CA PRO A 8 14.06 -20.47 24.17
C PRO A 8 14.02 -21.91 23.63
N LYS A 9 13.78 -22.86 24.53
CA LYS A 9 13.63 -24.29 24.19
C LYS A 9 12.22 -24.56 23.64
N GLN A 10 12.06 -25.67 22.91
CA GLN A 10 10.75 -26.10 22.36
C GLN A 10 9.67 -26.26 23.46
N ASN A 11 10.05 -26.63 24.68
CA ASN A 11 9.12 -26.76 25.82
C ASN A 11 8.62 -25.41 26.38
N GLN A 12 9.00 -24.29 25.78
CA GLN A 12 8.58 -22.93 26.18
C GLN A 12 7.82 -22.24 25.03
N PRO A 13 6.63 -22.74 24.63
CA PRO A 13 5.89 -22.21 23.49
C PRO A 13 5.17 -20.89 23.79
N LEU A 14 5.10 -20.47 25.06
CA LEU A 14 4.35 -19.29 25.49
C LEU A 14 5.26 -18.05 25.54
N ARG A 15 4.87 -17.01 24.80
CA ARG A 15 5.53 -15.70 24.86
C ARG A 15 4.69 -14.71 25.66
N PHE A 16 5.16 -14.35 26.85
CA PHE A 16 4.56 -13.30 27.66
C PHE A 16 5.21 -11.94 27.38
N ARG A 17 4.39 -10.90 27.27
CA ARG A 17 4.81 -9.50 27.16
C ARG A 17 4.29 -8.71 28.36
N TYR A 18 5.20 -8.02 29.02
CA TYR A 18 4.95 -7.11 30.14
C TYR A 18 5.24 -5.68 29.67
N THR A 19 4.58 -4.69 30.27
CA THR A 19 4.81 -3.28 30.00
C THR A 19 5.07 -2.58 31.33
N THR A 20 6.11 -1.75 31.37
CA THR A 20 6.55 -1.04 32.58
C THR A 20 6.91 0.38 32.19
N TYR A 21 6.39 1.38 32.94
CA TYR A 21 6.59 2.80 32.63
C TYR A 21 7.63 3.48 33.54
N PHE A 22 8.52 2.69 34.15
CA PHE A 22 9.72 3.10 34.92
C PHE A 22 9.57 4.39 35.72
N GLY A 23 8.98 4.29 36.92
CA GLY A 23 8.84 5.41 37.86
C GLY A 23 7.48 6.12 37.78
N ALA A 24 6.75 5.98 36.67
CA ALA A 24 5.35 6.39 36.59
C ALA A 24 4.42 5.22 36.90
N GLN A 25 3.39 5.44 37.73
CA GLN A 25 2.29 4.51 37.87
C GLN A 25 1.31 4.73 36.72
N HIS A 26 1.17 3.73 35.86
CA HIS A 26 0.23 3.79 34.75
C HIS A 26 -0.73 2.59 34.77
N PRO A 27 -2.05 2.80 34.54
CA PRO A 27 -3.04 1.73 34.70
C PRO A 27 -2.87 0.58 33.69
N ALA A 28 -2.19 0.80 32.57
CA ALA A 28 -1.88 -0.26 31.62
C ALA A 28 -0.73 -1.18 32.05
N ASP A 29 -0.03 -0.86 33.15
CA ASP A 29 1.14 -1.64 33.60
C ASP A 29 0.71 -3.01 34.06
N LYS A 30 -0.50 -3.13 34.63
CA LYS A 30 -1.03 -4.43 35.07
C LYS A 30 -1.32 -5.39 33.92
N LYS A 31 -1.46 -4.89 32.68
CA LYS A 31 -1.81 -5.69 31.51
C LYS A 31 -0.69 -6.65 31.15
N VAL A 32 -1.05 -7.93 31.05
CA VAL A 32 -0.16 -8.98 30.53
C VAL A 32 -0.73 -9.50 29.22
N VAL A 33 0.12 -9.67 28.22
CA VAL A 33 -0.26 -10.27 26.94
C VAL A 33 0.48 -11.58 26.78
N VAL A 34 -0.22 -12.63 26.35
CA VAL A 34 0.36 -13.91 25.98
C VAL A 34 0.07 -14.20 24.51
N GLU A 35 1.10 -14.68 23.83
CA GLU A 35 1.05 -15.11 22.44
C GLU A 35 1.65 -16.51 22.33
N PHE A 36 0.98 -17.41 21.62
CA PHE A 36 1.47 -18.76 21.36
C PHE A 36 0.91 -19.28 20.03
N ALA A 37 1.60 -20.21 19.39
CA ALA A 37 1.07 -20.94 18.26
C ALA A 37 0.38 -22.21 18.76
N PRO A 38 -0.84 -22.56 18.28
CA PRO A 38 -1.41 -23.89 18.48
C PRO A 38 -0.41 -24.97 18.01
N ASN A 39 0.28 -24.68 16.89
CA ASN A 39 1.63 -25.12 16.46
C ASN A 39 2.42 -25.89 17.52
N ASP A 40 2.88 -25.10 18.48
CA ASP A 40 4.01 -25.45 19.35
C ASP A 40 3.56 -26.08 20.66
N ILE A 41 2.24 -26.22 20.87
CA ILE A 41 1.72 -26.90 22.06
C ILE A 41 1.89 -28.42 21.87
N PRO A 42 2.60 -29.11 22.77
CA PRO A 42 2.80 -30.55 22.68
C PRO A 42 1.49 -31.31 22.96
N ASP A 43 1.45 -32.57 22.52
CA ASP A 43 0.38 -33.53 22.83
C ASP A 43 -1.02 -33.14 22.33
N LEU A 44 -1.11 -32.47 21.17
CA LEU A 44 -2.37 -32.19 20.47
C LEU A 44 -2.37 -32.84 19.09
N THR A 45 -3.40 -33.63 18.80
CA THR A 45 -3.67 -34.14 17.45
C THR A 45 -4.20 -33.01 16.56
N ASP A 46 -4.18 -33.20 15.24
CA ASP A 46 -4.66 -32.16 14.30
C ASP A 46 -6.13 -31.79 14.52
N VAL A 47 -6.98 -32.76 14.86
CA VAL A 47 -8.39 -32.51 15.20
C VAL A 47 -8.51 -31.64 16.45
N GLN A 48 -7.76 -31.96 17.51
CA GLN A 48 -7.77 -31.19 18.76
C GLN A 48 -7.18 -29.79 18.57
N ARG A 49 -6.17 -29.64 17.72
CA ARG A 49 -5.57 -28.37 17.33
C ARG A 49 -6.56 -27.50 16.55
N MET A 50 -7.31 -28.09 15.62
CA MET A 50 -8.39 -27.39 14.91
C MET A 50 -9.51 -26.97 15.85
N LYS A 51 -9.89 -27.84 16.80
CA LYS A 51 -10.83 -27.49 17.89
C LYS A 51 -10.30 -26.32 18.74
N MET A 52 -9.02 -26.31 19.10
CA MET A 52 -8.39 -25.21 19.83
C MET A 52 -8.49 -23.88 19.08
N ILE A 53 -8.25 -23.90 17.76
CA ILE A 53 -8.37 -22.72 16.90
C ILE A 53 -9.82 -22.20 16.87
N LYS A 54 -10.80 -23.11 16.75
CA LYS A 54 -12.23 -22.76 16.78
C LYS A 54 -12.62 -22.14 18.12
N LEU A 55 -12.18 -22.70 19.24
CA LEU A 55 -12.42 -22.17 20.59
C LEU A 55 -11.73 -20.82 20.84
N ALA A 56 -10.55 -20.58 20.25
CA ALA A 56 -9.87 -19.30 20.34
C ALA A 56 -10.65 -18.17 19.65
N GLY A 57 -11.35 -18.50 18.55
CA GLY A 57 -12.19 -17.59 17.79
C GLY A 57 -11.41 -16.37 17.28
N VAL A 58 -11.91 -15.17 17.57
CA VAL A 58 -11.32 -13.88 17.13
C VAL A 58 -9.87 -13.64 17.63
N ARG A 59 -9.43 -14.41 18.63
CA ARG A 59 -8.07 -14.31 19.20
C ARG A 59 -7.03 -14.98 18.33
N TYR A 60 -7.43 -15.88 17.44
CA TYR A 60 -6.55 -16.53 16.48
C TYR A 60 -6.34 -15.66 15.25
N ASN A 61 -5.09 -15.47 14.84
CA ASN A 61 -4.76 -14.78 13.60
C ASN A 61 -4.38 -15.81 12.52
N PRO A 62 -5.19 -15.97 11.45
CA PRO A 62 -4.93 -16.96 10.39
C PRO A 62 -3.69 -16.64 9.54
N SER A 63 -3.26 -15.38 9.46
CA SER A 63 -2.09 -15.01 8.67
C SER A 63 -0.77 -15.33 9.37
N THR A 64 -0.73 -15.20 10.70
CA THR A 64 0.47 -15.50 11.49
C THR A 64 0.44 -16.87 12.16
N GLY A 65 -0.73 -17.52 12.24
CA GLY A 65 -0.93 -18.78 12.95
C GLY A 65 -0.82 -18.66 14.47
N LEU A 66 -1.01 -17.47 15.03
CA LEU A 66 -0.81 -17.19 16.46
C LEU A 66 -2.13 -16.88 17.15
N VAL A 67 -2.29 -17.40 18.36
CA VAL A 67 -3.35 -16.98 19.28
C VAL A 67 -2.78 -15.89 20.19
N LYS A 68 -3.47 -14.75 20.25
CA LYS A 68 -3.09 -13.62 21.09
C LYS A 68 -4.21 -13.30 22.07
N MET A 69 -3.90 -13.29 23.35
CA MET A 69 -4.84 -12.92 24.41
C MET A 69 -4.16 -12.09 25.49
N ALA A 70 -4.94 -11.27 26.17
CA ALA A 70 -4.44 -10.36 27.19
C ALA A 70 -5.40 -10.34 28.38
N SER A 71 -4.86 -10.05 29.56
CA SER A 71 -5.63 -9.81 30.78
C SER A 71 -5.15 -8.54 31.45
N GLU A 72 -6.09 -7.69 31.82
CA GLU A 72 -5.89 -6.46 32.62
C GLU A 72 -6.92 -6.34 33.75
N SER A 73 -7.69 -7.40 34.00
CA SER A 73 -8.79 -7.41 34.96
C SER A 73 -8.31 -7.45 36.42
N MET A 74 -7.18 -8.09 36.69
CA MET A 74 -6.62 -8.19 38.04
C MET A 74 -5.71 -7.01 38.36
N GLU A 75 -5.52 -6.76 39.65
CA GLU A 75 -4.74 -5.62 40.14
C GLU A 75 -3.25 -5.75 39.82
N THR A 76 -2.69 -6.95 39.99
CA THR A 76 -1.25 -7.19 39.78
C THR A 76 -0.96 -7.91 38.47
N GLN A 77 0.19 -7.59 37.87
CA GLN A 77 0.70 -8.30 36.69
C GLN A 77 0.82 -9.81 36.94
N ALA A 78 1.26 -10.21 38.14
CA ALA A 78 1.42 -11.62 38.50
C ALA A 78 0.08 -12.38 38.50
N GLN A 79 -0.99 -11.76 39.01
CA GLN A 79 -2.34 -12.34 38.95
C GLN A 79 -2.84 -12.42 37.50
N ASN A 80 -2.66 -11.38 36.69
CA ASN A 80 -3.04 -11.41 35.28
C ASN A 80 -2.28 -12.50 34.50
N LYS A 81 -0.99 -12.70 34.77
CA LYS A 81 -0.19 -13.78 34.19
C LYS A 81 -0.74 -15.15 34.61
N ARG A 82 -1.03 -15.35 35.89
CA ARG A 82 -1.56 -16.61 36.41
C ARG A 82 -2.91 -16.95 35.78
N TYR A 83 -3.81 -15.98 35.73
CA TYR A 83 -5.12 -16.13 35.09
C TYR A 83 -4.99 -16.57 33.62
N LEU A 84 -4.06 -15.96 32.86
CA LEU A 84 -3.79 -16.37 31.48
C LEU A 84 -3.25 -17.80 31.38
N GLY A 85 -2.38 -18.21 32.32
CA GLY A 85 -1.89 -19.59 32.38
C GLY A 85 -3.00 -20.61 32.67
N ASP A 86 -3.89 -20.29 33.61
CA ASP A 86 -5.04 -21.14 33.95
C ASP A 86 -6.02 -21.23 32.77
N LEU A 87 -6.25 -20.12 32.06
CA LEU A 87 -7.09 -20.06 30.88
C LEU A 87 -6.53 -20.90 29.72
N ILE A 88 -5.22 -20.84 29.47
CA ILE A 88 -4.56 -21.68 28.45
C ILE A 88 -4.67 -23.16 28.84
N THR A 89 -4.46 -23.49 30.11
CA THR A 89 -4.61 -24.87 30.61
C THR A 89 -6.04 -25.38 30.39
N LYS A 90 -7.04 -24.53 30.68
CA LYS A 90 -8.45 -24.83 30.40
C LYS A 90 -8.71 -25.01 28.90
N LEU A 91 -8.14 -24.17 28.06
CA LEU A 91 -8.27 -24.26 26.60
C LEU A 91 -7.67 -25.57 26.06
N ILE A 92 -6.50 -25.97 26.56
CA ILE A 92 -5.87 -27.26 26.20
C ILE A 92 -6.75 -28.42 26.67
N LYS A 93 -7.26 -28.36 27.89
CA LYS A 93 -8.16 -29.40 28.44
C LYS A 93 -9.42 -29.56 27.59
N GLU A 94 -10.09 -28.44 27.25
CA GLU A 94 -11.29 -28.44 26.42
C GLU A 94 -10.99 -28.98 25.01
N SER A 95 -9.83 -28.63 24.46
CA SER A 95 -9.41 -29.11 23.14
C SER A 95 -9.17 -30.62 23.12
N LYS A 96 -8.77 -31.22 24.25
CA LYS A 96 -8.58 -32.66 24.41
C LYS A 96 -9.86 -33.43 24.73
N ASP A 97 -10.95 -32.75 25.10
CA ASP A 97 -12.23 -33.40 25.42
C ASP A 97 -12.81 -34.06 24.15
N PRO A 98 -13.04 -35.40 24.15
CA PRO A 98 -13.58 -36.14 23.00
C PRO A 98 -15.10 -35.98 22.83
N LYS A 99 -15.81 -35.31 23.75
CA LYS A 99 -17.28 -35.20 23.71
C LYS A 99 -17.80 -34.54 22.42
N ASP A 100 -17.09 -33.54 21.92
CA ASP A 100 -17.44 -32.79 20.71
C ASP A 100 -16.16 -32.34 20.01
N THR A 101 -15.91 -32.79 18.77
CA THR A 101 -14.70 -32.46 18.01
C THR A 101 -14.86 -31.22 17.12
N PHE A 102 -16.09 -30.68 17.00
CA PHE A 102 -16.45 -29.57 16.12
C PHE A 102 -16.04 -29.75 14.66
N GLU A 103 -15.86 -30.96 14.15
CA GLU A 103 -15.38 -31.21 12.77
C GLU A 103 -16.35 -30.69 11.70
N ASP A 104 -17.64 -30.73 12.01
CA ASP A 104 -18.73 -30.21 11.19
C ASP A 104 -18.69 -28.67 11.00
N ILE A 105 -18.14 -27.95 11.98
CA ILE A 105 -18.09 -26.48 11.95
C ILE A 105 -16.81 -26.01 11.22
N PRO A 106 -16.91 -25.25 10.11
CA PRO A 106 -15.74 -24.67 9.46
C PRO A 106 -15.10 -23.59 10.35
N VAL A 107 -13.79 -23.39 10.21
CA VAL A 107 -13.10 -22.34 10.96
C VAL A 107 -13.49 -20.96 10.42
N ASP A 108 -13.96 -20.09 11.30
CA ASP A 108 -14.32 -18.71 10.95
C ASP A 108 -13.08 -17.80 10.96
N PHE A 109 -12.83 -17.13 9.83
CA PHE A 109 -11.75 -16.15 9.64
C PHE A 109 -12.25 -14.72 9.35
N ARG A 110 -13.56 -14.47 9.46
CA ARG A 110 -14.18 -13.17 9.09
C ARG A 110 -13.66 -11.99 9.92
N HIS A 111 -13.14 -12.24 11.13
CA HIS A 111 -12.53 -11.21 11.97
C HIS A 111 -11.18 -10.71 11.44
N HIS A 112 -10.50 -11.49 10.60
CA HIS A 112 -9.19 -11.14 10.07
C HIS A 112 -9.30 -10.56 8.67
N LYS A 113 -8.84 -9.32 8.50
CA LYS A 113 -8.77 -8.65 7.19
C LYS A 113 -7.31 -8.68 6.70
N PRO A 114 -6.94 -9.57 5.77
CA PRO A 114 -5.58 -9.66 5.26
C PRO A 114 -5.22 -8.38 4.52
N LYS A 115 -4.02 -7.85 4.79
CA LYS A 115 -3.50 -6.69 4.07
C LYS A 115 -2.88 -7.15 2.76
N ALA A 116 -3.32 -6.58 1.65
CA ALA A 116 -2.70 -6.82 0.36
C ALA A 116 -1.29 -6.19 0.34
N PHE A 117 -0.27 -7.02 0.05
CA PHE A 117 1.09 -6.56 -0.16
C PHE A 117 1.41 -6.63 -1.64
N HIS A 118 1.66 -5.48 -2.26
CA HIS A 118 2.12 -5.41 -3.65
C HIS A 118 3.62 -5.64 -3.67
N LYS A 119 4.06 -6.59 -4.51
CA LYS A 119 5.48 -6.82 -4.79
C LYS A 119 5.84 -6.13 -6.09
N MET A 120 7.10 -5.72 -6.21
CA MET A 120 7.64 -5.26 -7.48
C MET A 120 7.47 -6.39 -8.51
N PRO A 121 6.84 -6.15 -9.68
CA PRO A 121 6.72 -7.16 -10.72
C PRO A 121 8.09 -7.67 -11.15
N GLU A 122 8.20 -8.99 -11.35
CA GLU A 122 9.48 -9.62 -11.72
C GLU A 122 10.01 -9.08 -13.05
N GLY A 123 9.13 -8.91 -14.05
CA GLY A 123 9.50 -8.40 -15.38
C GLY A 123 9.94 -6.93 -15.43
N TRP A 124 9.84 -6.20 -14.31
CA TRP A 124 10.35 -4.83 -14.19
C TRP A 124 11.75 -4.79 -13.57
N LYS A 125 12.23 -5.90 -13.01
CA LYS A 125 13.59 -5.99 -12.52
C LYS A 125 14.55 -5.78 -13.69
N LEU A 126 15.50 -4.89 -13.52
CA LEU A 126 16.46 -4.52 -14.55
C LEU A 126 17.61 -5.54 -14.60
N THR A 127 17.29 -6.76 -15.04
CA THR A 127 18.27 -7.81 -15.31
C THR A 127 19.16 -7.42 -16.49
N PRO A 128 20.39 -7.97 -16.61
CA PRO A 128 21.27 -7.67 -17.74
C PRO A 128 20.63 -8.00 -19.09
N GLU A 129 19.84 -9.07 -19.16
CA GLU A 129 19.07 -9.45 -20.36
C GLU A 129 18.03 -8.38 -20.69
N ARG A 130 17.26 -7.93 -19.69
CA ARG A 130 16.24 -6.88 -19.86
C ARG A 130 16.85 -5.56 -20.33
N LYS A 131 18.06 -5.22 -19.89
CA LYS A 131 18.77 -4.02 -20.40
C LYS A 131 19.02 -4.12 -21.90
N ARG A 132 19.52 -5.26 -22.37
CA ARG A 132 19.78 -5.51 -23.80
C ARG A 132 18.50 -5.43 -24.62
N GLU A 133 17.42 -6.07 -24.15
CA GLU A 133 16.10 -5.97 -24.80
C GLU A 133 15.61 -4.52 -24.92
N LEU A 134 15.78 -3.72 -23.85
CA LEU A 134 15.37 -2.32 -23.84
C LEU A 134 16.22 -1.48 -24.80
N GLU A 135 17.51 -1.76 -24.91
CA GLU A 135 18.42 -1.11 -25.87
C GLU A 135 18.04 -1.46 -27.32
N GLU A 136 17.77 -2.73 -27.60
CA GLU A 136 17.30 -3.16 -28.92
C GLU A 136 15.95 -2.54 -29.27
N LYS A 137 15.02 -2.50 -28.32
CA LYS A 137 13.72 -1.86 -28.52
C LYS A 137 13.86 -0.37 -28.80
N LYS A 138 14.75 0.32 -28.08
CA LYS A 138 15.07 1.73 -28.34
C LYS A 138 15.67 1.93 -29.74
N ARG A 139 16.59 1.05 -30.16
CA ARG A 139 17.19 1.09 -31.50
C ARG A 139 16.15 0.89 -32.60
N LYS A 140 15.31 -0.13 -32.49
CA LYS A 140 14.22 -0.40 -33.47
C LYS A 140 13.23 0.75 -33.59
N VAL A 141 12.88 1.40 -32.47
CA VAL A 141 11.99 2.57 -32.49
C VAL A 141 12.63 3.75 -33.21
N LEU A 142 13.93 3.99 -33.00
CA LEU A 142 14.66 5.04 -33.70
C LEU A 142 14.73 4.78 -35.21
N GLU A 143 15.00 3.54 -35.61
CA GLU A 143 15.04 3.16 -37.03
C GLU A 143 13.66 3.23 -37.72
N ALA A 144 12.59 2.96 -36.98
CA ALA A 144 11.22 3.06 -37.47
C ALA A 144 10.67 4.49 -37.50
N ASP A 145 11.41 5.48 -36.97
CA ASP A 145 11.04 6.89 -37.06
C ASP A 145 11.28 7.39 -38.49
N THR A 146 10.29 7.16 -39.35
CA THR A 146 10.31 7.50 -40.79
C THR A 146 10.28 9.01 -41.09
N GLY A 147 10.47 9.87 -40.08
CA GLY A 147 10.41 11.33 -40.22
C GLY A 147 9.01 11.88 -40.52
N LYS A 148 7.98 11.01 -40.60
CA LYS A 148 6.56 11.39 -40.70
C LYS A 148 5.95 11.64 -39.32
N LEU A 149 6.71 12.33 -38.46
CA LEU A 149 6.23 12.75 -37.16
C LEU A 149 5.33 13.97 -37.37
N VAL A 150 4.02 13.79 -37.21
CA VAL A 150 3.07 14.89 -37.32
C VAL A 150 3.19 15.76 -36.07
N ASP A 151 3.75 16.96 -36.23
CA ASP A 151 3.71 17.98 -35.18
C ASP A 151 2.38 18.75 -35.26
N GLY A 152 1.51 18.51 -34.28
CA GLY A 152 0.21 19.18 -34.18
C GLY A 152 0.31 20.69 -34.04
N ASN A 153 1.37 21.22 -33.39
CA ASN A 153 1.56 22.66 -33.28
C ASN A 153 1.93 23.26 -34.62
N ALA A 154 2.85 22.62 -35.36
CA ALA A 154 3.22 23.04 -36.70
C ALA A 154 2.00 23.01 -37.64
N ALA A 155 1.21 21.94 -37.61
CA ALA A 155 -0.02 21.82 -38.41
C ALA A 155 -1.04 22.91 -38.08
N ILE A 156 -1.23 23.26 -36.80
CA ILE A 156 -2.11 24.35 -36.39
C ILE A 156 -1.57 25.69 -36.88
N THR A 157 -0.27 25.97 -36.74
CA THR A 157 0.32 27.23 -37.24
C THR A 157 0.21 27.36 -38.75
N GLU A 158 0.38 26.26 -39.49
CA GLU A 158 0.22 26.22 -40.94
C GLU A 158 -1.26 26.44 -41.32
N ALA A 159 -2.19 25.79 -40.62
CA ALA A 159 -3.62 25.99 -40.83
C ALA A 159 -4.05 27.44 -40.53
N LEU A 160 -3.57 28.03 -39.44
CA LEU A 160 -3.83 29.44 -39.10
C LEU A 160 -3.22 30.39 -40.14
N LYS A 161 -2.01 30.11 -40.64
CA LYS A 161 -1.41 30.88 -41.75
C LYS A 161 -2.23 30.75 -43.02
N ARG A 162 -2.69 29.54 -43.38
CA ARG A 162 -3.54 29.30 -44.56
C ARG A 162 -4.89 30.01 -44.45
N LEU A 163 -5.52 29.97 -43.28
CA LEU A 163 -6.78 30.67 -43.00
C LEU A 163 -6.60 32.19 -43.06
N GLY A 164 -5.53 32.72 -42.44
CA GLY A 164 -5.19 34.15 -42.51
C GLY A 164 -4.86 34.63 -43.92
N MET A 165 -4.17 33.81 -44.72
CA MET A 165 -3.87 34.11 -46.13
C MET A 165 -5.12 34.04 -47.03
N ALA A 166 -6.03 33.11 -46.77
CA ALA A 166 -7.31 33.03 -47.49
C ALA A 166 -8.16 34.29 -47.27
N GLN A 167 -8.15 34.83 -46.05
CA GLN A 167 -8.86 36.06 -45.69
C GLN A 167 -8.25 37.32 -46.35
N LEU A 168 -6.92 37.30 -46.58
CA LEU A 168 -6.17 38.36 -47.29
C LEU A 168 -6.34 38.30 -48.81
N GLN A 169 -6.48 37.11 -49.39
CA GLN A 169 -6.82 36.95 -50.81
C GLN A 169 -8.26 37.39 -51.10
N GLN A 170 -9.22 37.08 -50.21
CA GLN A 170 -10.60 37.54 -50.34
C GLN A 170 -10.74 39.07 -50.22
N SER A 171 -9.98 39.70 -49.32
CA SER A 171 -9.97 41.17 -49.21
C SER A 171 -9.30 41.84 -50.41
N ARG A 172 -8.27 41.23 -50.98
CA ARG A 172 -7.62 41.72 -52.22
C ARG A 172 -8.50 41.54 -53.46
N SER A 173 -9.22 40.43 -53.60
CA SER A 173 -10.17 40.24 -54.71
C SER A 173 -11.41 41.13 -54.56
N ALA A 174 -11.88 41.40 -53.34
CA ALA A 174 -12.91 42.41 -53.08
C ALA A 174 -12.44 43.84 -53.39
N ALA A 175 -11.17 44.16 -53.09
CA ALA A 175 -10.57 45.45 -53.46
C ALA A 175 -10.35 45.59 -54.99
N ALA A 176 -10.02 44.51 -55.69
CA ALA A 176 -9.87 44.49 -57.16
C ALA A 176 -11.22 44.52 -57.91
N ALA A 177 -12.30 44.04 -57.29
CA ALA A 177 -13.67 44.13 -57.81
C ALA A 177 -14.34 45.51 -57.57
N GLY A 178 -13.60 46.48 -57.04
CA GLY A 178 -14.02 47.88 -57.06
C GLY A 178 -15.25 48.20 -56.22
N GLN A 179 -15.28 47.82 -54.94
CA GLN A 179 -16.07 48.51 -53.93
C GLN A 179 -15.28 48.58 -52.62
N GLY A 180 -14.63 49.73 -52.39
CA GLY A 180 -13.92 50.01 -51.16
C GLY A 180 -14.89 50.22 -50.00
N GLN A 181 -15.25 49.16 -49.29
CA GLN A 181 -16.04 49.26 -48.07
C GLN A 181 -15.13 49.29 -46.84
N ARG A 182 -15.11 50.44 -46.17
CA ARG A 182 -14.44 50.65 -44.88
C ARG A 182 -15.12 49.76 -43.83
N VAL A 183 -14.38 48.81 -43.28
CA VAL A 183 -14.85 47.99 -42.15
C VAL A 183 -14.65 48.78 -40.85
N PRO A 184 -15.68 48.95 -40.00
CA PRO A 184 -15.52 49.61 -38.71
C PRO A 184 -14.82 48.67 -37.73
N VAL A 185 -13.80 49.18 -37.04
CA VAL A 185 -13.17 48.49 -35.90
C VAL A 185 -14.12 48.62 -34.71
N MET A 186 -14.76 47.52 -34.33
CA MET A 186 -15.63 47.46 -33.17
C MET A 186 -14.77 47.50 -31.89
N ALA A 187 -14.97 48.52 -31.05
CA ALA A 187 -14.32 48.63 -29.74
C ALA A 187 -14.85 47.52 -28.81
N GLY A 188 -14.07 46.44 -28.70
CA GLY A 188 -14.34 45.32 -27.80
C GLY A 188 -13.97 45.63 -26.36
N ARG A 189 -15.01 45.96 -25.57
CA ARG A 189 -15.16 45.83 -24.11
C ARG A 189 -13.99 45.13 -23.39
N ALA A 190 -13.20 45.91 -22.64
CA ALA A 190 -12.14 45.41 -21.77
C ALA A 190 -12.72 44.52 -20.66
N GLY A 191 -12.51 43.20 -20.81
CA GLY A 191 -12.74 42.19 -19.78
C GLY A 191 -11.63 42.19 -18.72
N ARG A 192 -12.01 41.78 -17.52
CA ARG A 192 -11.21 41.66 -16.28
C ARG A 192 -9.78 41.11 -16.46
N PRO A 193 -8.84 41.51 -15.60
CA PRO A 193 -7.49 40.96 -15.59
C PRO A 193 -7.49 39.48 -15.15
N ALA A 194 -6.94 38.61 -15.99
CA ALA A 194 -6.65 37.22 -15.64
C ALA A 194 -5.40 37.17 -14.75
N VAL A 195 -5.52 36.50 -13.60
CA VAL A 195 -4.44 36.21 -12.66
C VAL A 195 -3.40 35.33 -13.34
N ARG A 196 -2.15 35.82 -13.41
CA ARG A 196 -1.00 35.09 -13.96
C ARG A 196 -0.56 34.02 -12.95
N GLY A 197 -0.98 32.78 -13.16
CA GLY A 197 -0.41 31.61 -12.49
C GLY A 197 1.07 31.47 -12.87
N LYS A 198 1.96 31.50 -11.87
CA LYS A 198 3.39 31.20 -12.04
C LYS A 198 3.54 29.72 -12.43
N VAL A 199 3.91 29.47 -13.68
CA VAL A 199 4.43 28.15 -14.10
C VAL A 199 5.87 28.04 -13.59
N GLY A 200 6.17 26.92 -12.95
CA GLY A 200 7.36 26.68 -12.14
C GLY A 200 8.69 26.96 -12.83
N GLN A 201 9.61 27.54 -12.06
CA GLN A 201 11.03 27.59 -12.37
C GLN A 201 11.63 26.16 -12.37
N PRO A 202 12.59 25.86 -13.26
CA PRO A 202 13.40 24.66 -13.11
C PRO A 202 14.36 24.81 -11.91
N LEU A 203 14.38 23.79 -11.05
CA LEU A 203 15.29 23.70 -9.91
C LEU A 203 16.75 23.59 -10.39
N PRO A 204 17.70 24.37 -9.85
CA PRO A 204 19.11 24.20 -10.17
C PRO A 204 19.64 22.88 -9.58
N GLY A 205 20.45 22.20 -10.39
CA GLY A 205 21.05 20.90 -10.10
C GLY A 205 21.84 20.89 -8.80
N ARG A 206 21.67 19.79 -8.06
CA ARG A 206 22.43 19.47 -6.85
C ARG A 206 23.83 19.03 -7.28
N GLY A 207 24.78 19.95 -7.23
CA GLY A 207 26.21 19.63 -7.33
C GLY A 207 26.61 18.67 -6.22
N THR A 208 27.15 17.51 -6.61
CA THR A 208 27.79 16.56 -5.71
C THR A 208 29.30 16.75 -5.76
N LYS A 209 29.85 17.06 -4.58
CA LYS A 209 31.27 17.07 -4.16
C LYS A 209 32.17 18.14 -4.75
#